data_AF-A0A843FTG1-F1
#
_entry.id   AF-A0A843FTG1-F1
#
_cell.length_a   1.000
_cell.length_b   1.000
_cell.length_c   1.000
_cell.angle_alpha   90.00
_cell.angle_beta   90.00
_cell.angle_gamma   90.00
#
_symmetry.space_group_name_H-M   'P 1'
#
loop_
_entity.id
_entity.type
_entity.pdbx_description
1 polymer ?
#
loop_
_entity_poly.entity_id
_entity_poly.type
_entity_poly.pdbx_seq_one_letter_code
_entity_poly.pdbx_strand_id
1 'polypeptide(L)'
;CDGVCEICLGEALERVNIMLDTLKGDLGIKNIHLTYSGRGFHIRILDPVMMEADSDLRGEVLKYVAGAEVPRSEYPNANPGGKPYNLEHFSIPIAYPAVFTEKVKYNILHLKGDEKLDGINSRLMKDMVKNRDYLYDDDWGSFKQAIGPRRYKDMVNAMARVNLATIDAKVTIDLKRILRLPSSLHSKVSMKCVEVKNPETFDPFKSAVPKFVYERKDESIAEK
;
A
#
# COMPACT_ATOMS: atom_id res chain seq x y z
N CYS A 1 14.06 -15.87 4.54
CA CYS A 1 14.18 -15.08 5.78
C CYS A 1 12.78 -14.79 6.30
N ASP A 2 12.37 -15.37 7.43
CA ASP A 2 11.00 -15.18 8.00
C ASP A 2 10.88 -13.91 8.87
N GLY A 3 11.88 -13.02 8.80
CA GLY A 3 11.99 -11.79 9.57
C GLY A 3 11.65 -10.57 8.73
N VAL A 4 10.92 -9.63 9.33
CA VAL A 4 10.72 -8.28 8.78
C VAL A 4 11.93 -7.43 9.15
N CYS A 5 12.54 -6.72 8.20
CA CYS A 5 13.65 -5.81 8.47
C CYS A 5 13.17 -4.35 8.60
N GLU A 6 14.09 -3.46 9.00
CA GLU A 6 13.83 -2.03 9.13
C GLU A 6 13.36 -1.39 7.82
N ILE A 7 13.98 -1.76 6.70
CA ILE A 7 13.61 -1.26 5.36
C ILE A 7 12.16 -1.66 5.04
N CYS A 8 11.79 -2.92 5.26
CA CYS A 8 10.41 -3.39 5.01
C CYS A 8 9.37 -2.69 5.91
N LEU A 9 9.72 -2.38 7.16
CA LEU A 9 8.83 -1.61 8.04
C LEU A 9 8.71 -0.15 7.59
N GLY A 10 9.79 0.45 7.09
CA GLY A 10 9.79 1.78 6.47
C GLY A 10 8.87 1.83 5.26
N GLU A 11 9.07 0.93 4.29
CA GLU A 11 8.19 0.81 3.10
C GLU A 11 6.73 0.56 3.49
N ALA A 12 6.48 -0.25 4.52
CA ALA A 12 5.12 -0.49 5.01
C ALA A 12 4.50 0.78 5.62
N LEU A 13 5.30 1.60 6.32
CA LEU A 13 4.85 2.86 6.92
C LEU A 13 4.57 3.93 5.85
N GLU A 14 5.42 4.04 4.82
CA GLU A 14 5.20 4.91 3.67
C GLU A 14 3.88 4.58 2.96
N ARG A 15 3.64 3.29 2.68
CA ARG A 15 2.38 2.82 2.10
C ARG A 15 1.18 3.14 2.98
N VAL A 16 1.33 3.01 4.30
CA VAL A 16 0.29 3.38 5.28
C VAL A 16 0.00 4.87 5.20
N ASN A 17 1.00 5.75 5.11
CA ASN A 17 0.79 7.20 5.01
C ASN A 17 -0.02 7.55 3.75
N ILE A 18 0.35 7.00 2.59
CA ILE A 18 -0.41 7.17 1.35
C ILE A 18 -1.87 6.72 1.52
N MET A 19 -2.11 5.60 2.22
CA MET A 19 -3.47 5.12 2.51
C MET A 19 -4.22 6.04 3.48
N LEU A 20 -3.56 6.58 4.50
CA LEU A 20 -4.15 7.53 5.44
C LEU A 20 -4.56 8.83 4.75
N ASP A 21 -3.73 9.33 3.84
CA ASP A 21 -4.02 10.51 3.05
C ASP A 21 -5.21 10.27 2.11
N THR A 22 -5.27 9.10 1.47
CA THR A 22 -6.44 8.71 0.66
C THR A 22 -7.72 8.60 1.51
N LEU A 23 -7.64 7.96 2.67
CA LEU A 23 -8.78 7.79 3.59
C LEU A 23 -9.32 9.15 4.07
N LYS A 24 -8.43 10.07 4.43
CA LYS A 24 -8.81 11.40 4.96
C LYS A 24 -9.24 12.36 3.85
N GLY A 25 -8.47 12.41 2.76
CA GLY A 25 -8.65 13.35 1.66
C GLY A 25 -9.83 12.98 0.77
N ASP A 26 -9.80 11.79 0.17
CA ASP A 26 -10.79 11.37 -0.82
C ASP A 26 -12.08 10.89 -0.16
N LEU A 27 -11.97 10.10 0.91
CA LEU A 27 -13.12 9.45 1.55
C LEU A 27 -13.64 10.22 2.77
N GLY A 28 -12.96 11.29 3.20
CA GLY A 28 -13.40 12.13 4.30
C GLY A 28 -13.43 11.42 5.66
N ILE A 29 -12.69 10.32 5.82
CA ILE A 29 -12.64 9.52 7.06
C ILE A 29 -11.87 10.29 8.13
N LYS A 30 -12.46 10.47 9.31
CA LYS A 30 -11.93 11.35 10.36
C LYS A 30 -11.31 10.59 11.51
N ASN A 31 -12.02 9.59 12.03
CA ASN A 31 -11.63 8.87 13.22
C ASN A 31 -10.79 7.62 12.87
N ILE A 32 -9.49 7.84 12.66
CA ILE A 32 -8.53 6.81 12.27
C ILE A 32 -7.49 6.62 13.37
N HIS A 33 -7.32 5.39 13.84
CA HIS A 33 -6.26 4.99 14.76
C HIS A 33 -5.28 4.07 14.05
N LEU A 34 -4.02 4.48 14.03
CA LEU A 34 -2.92 3.65 13.51
C LEU A 34 -2.27 2.87 14.67
N THR A 35 -2.02 1.59 14.47
CA THR A 35 -1.33 0.75 15.46
C THR A 35 -0.21 -0.04 14.79
N TYR A 36 1.00 0.07 15.34
CA TYR A 36 2.07 -0.86 15.00
C TYR A 36 1.81 -2.22 15.64
N SER A 37 1.74 -3.25 14.82
CA SER A 37 1.37 -4.61 15.23
C SER A 37 2.56 -5.49 15.60
N GLY A 38 3.80 -5.01 15.42
CA GLY A 38 5.04 -5.77 15.59
C GLY A 38 5.71 -6.14 14.25
N ARG A 39 4.95 -6.41 13.19
CA ARG A 39 5.49 -6.79 11.87
C ARG A 39 4.89 -6.00 10.71
N GLY A 40 4.21 -4.91 11.04
CA GLY A 40 3.44 -4.08 10.12
C GLY A 40 2.45 -3.25 10.91
N PHE A 41 1.42 -2.76 10.25
CA PHE A 41 0.51 -1.77 10.83
C PHE A 41 -0.95 -2.19 10.68
N HIS A 42 -1.79 -1.73 11.60
CA HIS A 42 -3.24 -1.82 11.51
C HIS A 42 -3.81 -0.41 11.45
N ILE A 43 -4.60 -0.14 10.42
CA ILE A 43 -5.44 1.06 10.33
C ILE A 43 -6.81 0.68 10.89
N ARG A 44 -7.26 1.35 11.94
CA ARG A 44 -8.59 1.15 12.54
C ARG A 44 -9.43 2.39 12.28
N ILE A 45 -10.57 2.21 11.65
CA ILE A 45 -11.51 3.29 11.36
C ILE A 45 -12.69 3.15 12.33
N LEU A 46 -12.97 4.21 13.09
CA LEU A 46 -14.04 4.27 14.08
C LEU A 46 -15.11 5.31 13.72
N ASP A 47 -15.13 5.76 12.46
CA ASP A 47 -16.22 6.61 11.96
C ASP A 47 -17.55 5.83 11.99
N PRO A 48 -18.65 6.44 12.47
CA PRO A 48 -19.93 5.74 12.65
C PRO A 48 -20.41 5.00 11.39
N VAL A 49 -20.30 5.65 10.22
CA VAL A 49 -20.69 5.07 8.92
C VAL A 49 -19.89 3.80 8.62
N MET A 50 -18.60 3.77 8.95
CA MET A 50 -17.75 2.60 8.72
C MET A 50 -17.92 1.51 9.78
N MET A 51 -18.37 1.86 10.99
CA MET A 51 -18.68 0.89 12.04
C MET A 51 -19.94 0.07 11.69
N GLU A 52 -20.89 0.67 10.96
CA GLU A 52 -22.12 0.02 10.48
C GLU A 52 -21.96 -0.64 9.10
N ALA A 53 -20.84 -0.39 8.40
CA ALA A 53 -20.58 -0.94 7.08
C ALA A 53 -20.51 -2.49 7.09
N ASP A 54 -21.15 -3.09 6.09
CA ASP A 54 -21.08 -4.52 5.82
C ASP A 54 -19.77 -4.91 5.10
N SER A 55 -19.63 -6.21 4.80
CA SER A 55 -18.45 -6.74 4.11
C SER A 55 -18.25 -6.17 2.71
N ASP A 56 -19.33 -5.80 2.01
CA ASP A 56 -19.28 -5.32 0.63
C ASP A 56 -18.76 -3.87 0.60
N LEU A 57 -19.34 -2.98 1.42
CA LEU A 57 -18.86 -1.60 1.53
C LEU A 57 -17.41 -1.54 2.04
N ARG A 58 -17.04 -2.38 3.00
CA ARG A 58 -15.64 -2.52 3.45
C ARG A 58 -14.72 -2.97 2.32
N GLY A 59 -15.19 -3.87 1.47
CA GLY A 59 -14.49 -4.33 0.27
C GLY A 59 -14.24 -3.20 -0.72
N GLU A 60 -15.25 -2.37 -0.99
CA GLU A 60 -15.13 -1.22 -1.90
C GLU A 60 -14.17 -0.14 -1.36
N VAL A 61 -14.28 0.20 -0.07
CA VAL A 61 -13.32 1.12 0.58
C VAL A 61 -11.91 0.56 0.51
N LEU A 62 -11.72 -0.75 0.76
CA LEU A 62 -10.42 -1.40 0.65
C LEU A 62 -9.87 -1.27 -0.77
N LYS A 63 -10.66 -1.58 -1.81
CA LYS A 63 -10.19 -1.53 -3.20
C LYS A 63 -9.83 -0.11 -3.61
N TYR A 64 -10.62 0.87 -3.21
CA TYR A 64 -10.36 2.29 -3.44
C TYR A 64 -9.02 2.70 -2.84
N VAL A 65 -8.86 2.48 -1.52
CA VAL A 65 -7.67 2.87 -0.76
C VAL A 65 -6.45 2.07 -1.17
N ALA A 66 -6.62 0.84 -1.67
CA ALA A 66 -5.54 0.02 -2.21
C ALA A 66 -5.11 0.45 -3.61
N GLY A 67 -5.97 1.11 -4.41
CA GLY A 67 -5.78 1.21 -5.86
C GLY A 67 -5.79 -0.17 -6.54
N ALA A 68 -6.69 -1.05 -6.09
CA ALA A 68 -6.71 -2.47 -6.48
C ALA A 68 -7.46 -2.76 -7.79
N GLU A 69 -8.14 -1.78 -8.35
CA GLU A 69 -8.89 -1.89 -9.61
C GLU A 69 -8.29 -0.98 -10.68
N VAL A 70 -8.20 -1.47 -11.91
CA VAL A 70 -7.72 -0.66 -13.02
C VAL A 70 -8.75 0.42 -13.34
N PRO A 71 -8.39 1.72 -13.34
CA PRO A 71 -9.32 2.78 -13.67
C PRO A 71 -9.91 2.60 -15.07
N ARG A 72 -11.18 2.98 -15.21
CA ARG A 72 -11.84 3.03 -16.50
C ARG A 72 -11.06 3.96 -17.44
N SER A 73 -10.78 3.49 -18.65
CA SER A 73 -10.07 4.26 -19.65
C SER A 73 -10.98 4.83 -20.74
N GLU A 74 -12.12 4.19 -21.02
CA GLU A 74 -13.02 4.59 -22.10
C GLU A 74 -14.17 5.46 -21.59
N TYR A 75 -14.26 6.72 -22.00
CA TYR A 75 -15.29 7.66 -21.56
C TYR A 75 -16.29 7.96 -22.70
N PRO A 76 -17.59 8.07 -22.38
CA PRO A 76 -18.60 8.34 -23.40
C PRO A 76 -18.36 9.70 -24.04
N ASN A 77 -18.63 9.81 -25.33
CA ASN A 77 -18.63 11.09 -26.01
C ASN A 77 -19.95 11.81 -25.72
N ALA A 78 -19.88 13.08 -25.31
CA ALA A 78 -21.07 13.90 -25.07
C ALA A 78 -21.86 14.16 -26.37
N ASN A 79 -21.21 14.09 -27.54
CA ASN A 79 -21.85 14.26 -28.83
C ASN A 79 -22.46 12.93 -29.32
N PRO A 80 -23.77 12.90 -29.64
CA PRO A 80 -24.41 11.72 -30.23
C PRO A 80 -23.67 11.24 -31.48
N GLY A 81 -23.28 9.96 -31.52
CA GLY A 81 -22.52 9.36 -32.63
C GLY A 81 -21.01 9.62 -32.62
N GLY A 82 -20.48 10.35 -31.64
CA GLY A 82 -19.05 10.54 -31.45
C GLY A 82 -18.35 9.29 -30.93
N LYS A 83 -17.11 9.05 -31.38
CA LYS A 83 -16.28 7.97 -30.82
C LYS A 83 -15.95 8.25 -29.36
N PRO A 84 -15.92 7.22 -28.49
CA PRO A 84 -15.55 7.39 -27.09
C PRO A 84 -14.10 7.87 -26.95
N TYR A 85 -13.82 8.59 -25.87
CA TYR A 85 -12.47 9.04 -25.54
C TYR A 85 -11.75 7.94 -24.78
N ASN A 86 -10.47 7.71 -25.09
CA ASN A 86 -9.64 6.79 -24.33
C ASN A 86 -8.60 7.59 -23.55
N LEU A 87 -8.78 7.68 -22.23
CA LEU A 87 -7.89 8.37 -21.30
C LEU A 87 -7.21 7.32 -20.44
N GLU A 88 -5.87 7.33 -20.44
CA GLU A 88 -5.11 6.45 -19.58
C GLU A 88 -5.24 6.87 -18.11
N HIS A 89 -4.96 5.98 -17.17
CA HIS A 89 -5.10 6.26 -15.73
C HIS A 89 -4.31 7.51 -15.30
N PHE A 90 -3.14 7.76 -15.92
CA PHE A 90 -2.29 8.91 -15.63
C PHE A 90 -2.78 10.22 -16.29
N SER A 91 -3.81 10.19 -17.14
CA SER A 91 -4.36 11.38 -17.79
C SER A 91 -5.33 12.16 -16.90
N ILE A 92 -5.81 11.55 -15.82
CA ILE A 92 -6.75 12.16 -14.87
C ILE A 92 -6.03 12.32 -13.52
N PRO A 93 -5.57 13.53 -13.15
CA PRO A 93 -4.73 13.73 -11.97
C PRO A 93 -5.53 13.92 -10.67
N ILE A 94 -6.77 13.44 -10.63
CA ILE A 94 -7.67 13.58 -9.47
C ILE A 94 -8.42 12.28 -9.19
N ALA A 95 -8.96 12.16 -7.97
CA ALA A 95 -9.79 11.05 -7.52
C ALA A 95 -9.10 9.68 -7.72
N TYR A 96 -9.90 8.63 -7.93
CA TYR A 96 -9.39 7.25 -8.03
C TYR A 96 -8.26 7.04 -9.05
N PRO A 97 -8.29 7.62 -10.27
CA PRO A 97 -7.15 7.52 -11.20
C PRO A 97 -5.83 8.05 -10.63
N ALA A 98 -5.87 9.12 -9.82
CA ALA A 98 -4.68 9.64 -9.15
C ALA A 98 -4.15 8.66 -8.09
N VAL A 99 -5.04 8.15 -7.22
CA VAL A 99 -4.71 7.14 -6.19
C VAL A 99 -4.07 5.91 -6.82
N PHE A 100 -4.67 5.40 -7.91
CA PHE A 100 -4.13 4.27 -8.65
C PHE A 100 -2.75 4.59 -9.23
N THR A 101 -2.62 5.72 -9.94
CA THR A 101 -1.38 6.13 -10.61
C THR A 101 -0.22 6.31 -9.63
N GLU A 102 -0.46 6.96 -8.49
CA GLU A 102 0.54 7.17 -7.45
C GLU A 102 1.05 5.84 -6.88
N LYS A 103 0.15 4.90 -6.59
CA LYS A 103 0.54 3.58 -6.06
C LYS A 103 1.29 2.73 -7.09
N VAL A 104 0.88 2.80 -8.37
CA VAL A 104 1.61 2.15 -9.46
C VAL A 104 3.00 2.76 -9.59
N LYS A 105 3.14 4.09 -9.55
CA LYS A 105 4.45 4.79 -9.54
C LYS A 105 5.31 4.29 -8.40
N TYR A 106 4.79 4.30 -7.17
CA TYR A 106 5.49 3.82 -5.99
C TYR A 106 5.98 2.38 -6.18
N ASN A 107 5.11 1.47 -6.61
CA ASN A 107 5.49 0.07 -6.84
C ASN A 107 6.63 -0.05 -7.85
N ILE A 108 6.54 0.62 -9.01
CA ILE A 108 7.54 0.51 -10.07
C ILE A 108 8.90 1.08 -9.62
N LEU A 109 8.90 2.20 -8.92
CA LEU A 109 10.13 2.83 -8.42
C LEU A 109 10.86 1.93 -7.40
N HIS A 110 10.12 1.12 -6.64
CA HIS A 110 10.67 0.22 -5.61
C HIS A 110 10.95 -1.21 -6.09
N LEU A 111 10.78 -1.53 -7.38
CA LEU A 111 11.17 -2.83 -7.93
C LEU A 111 12.69 -3.02 -7.92
N LYS A 112 13.14 -4.21 -7.55
CA LYS A 112 14.54 -4.68 -7.65
C LYS A 112 14.82 -5.35 -9.00
N GLY A 113 13.79 -5.91 -9.64
CA GLY A 113 13.84 -6.53 -10.96
C GLY A 113 13.96 -8.06 -10.94
N ASP A 114 14.05 -8.67 -9.76
CA ASP A 114 14.07 -10.13 -9.55
C ASP A 114 12.74 -10.67 -9.00
N GLU A 115 11.77 -9.80 -8.74
CA GLU A 115 10.45 -10.19 -8.24
C GLU A 115 9.67 -11.02 -9.25
N LYS A 116 8.93 -12.02 -8.74
CA LYS A 116 7.99 -12.82 -9.54
C LYS A 116 6.58 -12.25 -9.37
N LEU A 117 6.15 -11.47 -10.36
CA LEU A 117 4.82 -10.85 -10.36
C LEU A 117 3.92 -11.53 -11.38
N ASP A 118 2.72 -11.93 -10.95
CA ASP A 118 1.74 -12.56 -11.82
C ASP A 118 1.32 -11.62 -12.96
N GLY A 119 1.39 -12.11 -14.20
CA GLY A 119 1.16 -11.32 -15.42
C GLY A 119 2.35 -10.48 -15.90
N ILE A 120 3.50 -10.51 -15.23
CA ILE A 120 4.73 -9.82 -15.67
C ILE A 120 5.80 -10.86 -15.98
N ASN A 121 6.19 -10.94 -17.25
CA ASN A 121 7.33 -11.77 -17.66
C ASN A 121 8.68 -11.07 -17.38
N SER A 122 9.77 -11.83 -17.36
CA SER A 122 11.10 -11.31 -17.05
C SER A 122 11.58 -10.21 -17.99
N ARG A 123 11.13 -10.19 -19.26
CA ARG A 123 11.47 -9.13 -20.20
C ARG A 123 10.76 -7.84 -19.83
N LEU A 124 9.47 -7.92 -19.47
CA LEU A 124 8.68 -6.76 -19.01
C LEU A 124 9.22 -6.20 -17.71
N MET A 125 9.57 -7.07 -16.75
CA MET A 125 10.23 -6.64 -15.51
C MET A 125 11.51 -5.85 -15.79
N LYS A 126 12.40 -6.38 -16.64
CA LYS A 126 13.64 -5.69 -17.03
C LYS A 126 13.37 -4.35 -17.71
N ASP A 127 12.40 -4.30 -18.62
CA ASP A 127 12.07 -3.05 -19.33
C ASP A 127 11.43 -2.02 -18.39
N MET A 128 10.62 -2.44 -17.42
CA MET A 128 10.06 -1.54 -16.40
C MET A 128 11.17 -0.94 -15.53
N VAL A 129 12.06 -1.77 -14.98
CA VAL A 129 13.17 -1.30 -14.14
C VAL A 129 14.13 -0.42 -14.94
N LYS A 130 14.43 -0.78 -16.19
CA LYS A 130 15.31 0.01 -17.07
C LYS A 130 14.76 1.41 -17.38
N ASN A 131 13.44 1.56 -17.51
CA ASN A 131 12.82 2.81 -17.94
C ASN A 131 12.09 3.56 -16.81
N ARG A 132 12.14 3.08 -15.56
CA ARG A 132 11.38 3.67 -14.44
C ARG A 132 11.72 5.14 -14.16
N ASP A 133 12.88 5.61 -14.61
CA ASP A 133 13.34 6.98 -14.35
C ASP A 133 12.40 8.04 -14.98
N TYR A 134 11.69 7.70 -16.07
CA TYR A 134 10.63 8.56 -16.62
C TYR A 134 9.54 8.88 -15.58
N LEU A 135 9.32 8.00 -14.60
CA LEU A 135 8.28 8.18 -13.61
C LEU A 135 8.65 9.20 -12.53
N TYR A 136 9.92 9.57 -12.34
CA TYR A 136 10.27 10.64 -11.39
C TYR A 136 9.61 11.96 -11.78
N ASP A 137 9.61 12.27 -13.09
CA ASP A 137 9.00 13.48 -13.68
C ASP A 137 7.56 13.27 -14.18
N ASP A 138 6.91 12.16 -13.79
CA ASP A 138 5.56 11.79 -14.23
C ASP A 138 5.39 11.64 -15.77
N ASP A 139 6.46 11.34 -16.50
CA ASP A 139 6.44 11.08 -17.94
C ASP A 139 5.97 9.64 -18.26
N TRP A 140 4.72 9.37 -17.91
CA TRP A 140 4.04 8.11 -18.19
C TRP A 140 3.91 7.82 -19.68
N GLY A 141 3.89 8.86 -20.52
CA GLY A 141 3.82 8.73 -21.97
C GLY A 141 5.07 8.06 -22.53
N SER A 142 6.25 8.59 -22.20
CA SER A 142 7.53 7.99 -22.60
C SER A 142 7.74 6.62 -21.97
N PHE A 143 7.36 6.44 -20.69
CA PHE A 143 7.43 5.13 -20.04
C PHE A 143 6.59 4.08 -20.78
N LYS A 144 5.33 4.41 -21.13
CA LYS A 144 4.43 3.55 -21.91
C LYS A 144 4.99 3.24 -23.29
N GLN A 145 5.53 4.24 -23.98
CA GLN A 145 6.14 4.07 -25.30
C GLN A 145 7.34 3.13 -25.23
N ALA A 146 8.19 3.24 -24.21
CA ALA A 146 9.38 2.43 -24.03
C ALA A 146 9.07 0.94 -23.78
N ILE A 147 8.03 0.62 -23.00
CA ILE A 147 7.67 -0.78 -22.71
C ILE A 147 6.72 -1.38 -23.76
N GLY A 148 5.97 -0.54 -24.46
CA GLY A 148 5.02 -0.89 -25.52
C GLY A 148 3.57 -1.05 -25.03
N PRO A 149 2.55 -0.66 -25.83
CA PRO A 149 1.17 -0.48 -25.38
C PRO A 149 0.50 -1.76 -24.86
N ARG A 150 0.75 -2.92 -25.49
CA ARG A 150 0.19 -4.19 -25.04
C ARG A 150 0.75 -4.60 -23.68
N ARG A 151 2.07 -4.47 -23.51
CA ARG A 151 2.78 -4.84 -22.29
C ARG A 151 2.51 -3.85 -21.15
N TYR A 152 2.24 -2.59 -21.51
CA TYR A 152 1.75 -1.60 -20.56
C TYR A 152 0.41 -2.01 -19.96
N LYS A 153 -0.53 -2.51 -20.78
CA LYS A 153 -1.79 -3.06 -20.26
C LYS A 153 -1.57 -4.25 -19.33
N ASP A 154 -0.63 -5.14 -19.65
CA ASP A 154 -0.28 -6.28 -18.78
C ASP A 154 0.29 -5.79 -17.43
N MET A 155 1.18 -4.79 -17.47
CA MET A 155 1.76 -4.13 -16.29
C MET A 155 0.68 -3.50 -15.42
N VAL A 156 -0.23 -2.71 -15.99
CA VAL A 156 -1.31 -2.02 -15.26
C VAL A 156 -2.20 -3.03 -14.52
N ASN A 157 -2.60 -4.13 -15.19
CA ASN A 157 -3.39 -5.17 -14.56
C ASN A 157 -2.63 -5.92 -13.45
N ALA A 158 -1.33 -6.15 -13.64
CA ALA A 158 -0.50 -6.78 -12.62
C ALA A 158 -0.31 -5.88 -11.40
N MET A 159 -0.11 -4.57 -11.61
CA MET A 159 0.06 -3.61 -10.51
C MET A 159 -1.21 -3.45 -9.67
N ALA A 160 -2.40 -3.55 -10.29
CA ALA A 160 -3.66 -3.61 -9.54
C ALA A 160 -3.71 -4.82 -8.59
N ARG A 161 -3.21 -5.99 -9.01
CA ARG A 161 -3.09 -7.18 -8.14
C ARG A 161 -2.04 -7.00 -7.05
N VAL A 162 -0.89 -6.39 -7.37
CA VAL A 162 0.16 -6.09 -6.38
C VAL A 162 -0.38 -5.15 -5.30
N ASN A 163 -1.09 -4.10 -5.71
CA ASN A 163 -1.76 -3.16 -4.82
C ASN A 163 -2.69 -3.87 -3.83
N LEU A 164 -3.56 -4.77 -4.32
CA LEU A 164 -4.44 -5.56 -3.46
C LEU A 164 -3.66 -6.46 -2.50
N ALA A 165 -2.58 -7.09 -2.96
CA ALA A 165 -1.76 -7.99 -2.15
C ALA A 165 -1.00 -7.29 -1.02
N THR A 166 -0.90 -5.95 -1.05
CA THR A 166 -0.26 -5.18 0.04
C THR A 166 -1.13 -5.07 1.30
N ILE A 167 -2.42 -5.38 1.20
CA ILE A 167 -3.37 -5.34 2.32
C ILE A 167 -3.93 -6.75 2.54
N ASP A 168 -4.01 -7.19 3.79
CA ASP A 168 -4.72 -8.43 4.13
C ASP A 168 -6.24 -8.19 4.02
N ALA A 169 -6.79 -8.37 2.82
CA ALA A 169 -8.20 -8.09 2.53
C ALA A 169 -9.17 -8.88 3.41
N LYS A 170 -8.79 -10.08 3.87
CA LYS A 170 -9.61 -10.91 4.76
C LYS A 170 -9.79 -10.26 6.14
N VAL A 171 -8.82 -9.46 6.60
CA VAL A 171 -8.94 -8.70 7.85
C VAL A 171 -10.02 -7.62 7.71
N THR A 172 -10.08 -6.96 6.55
CA THR A 172 -10.95 -5.80 6.34
C THR A 172 -12.42 -6.17 6.15
N ILE A 173 -12.71 -7.25 5.42
CA ILE A 173 -14.09 -7.67 5.11
C ILE A 173 -14.77 -8.45 6.25
N ASP A 174 -13.99 -8.99 7.20
CA ASP A 174 -14.49 -9.81 8.30
C ASP A 174 -15.05 -8.93 9.44
N LEU A 175 -16.37 -8.93 9.59
CA LEU A 175 -17.07 -8.15 10.62
C LEU A 175 -16.78 -8.60 12.06
N LYS A 176 -16.28 -9.83 12.26
CA LYS A 176 -15.99 -10.41 13.58
C LYS A 176 -14.49 -10.55 13.82
N ARG A 177 -13.68 -9.81 13.07
CA ARG A 177 -12.23 -9.90 13.13
C ARG A 177 -11.69 -9.45 14.49
N ILE A 178 -10.88 -10.31 15.11
CA ILE A 178 -10.08 -9.94 16.27
C ILE A 178 -8.73 -9.38 15.81
N LEU A 179 -8.38 -8.20 16.32
CA LEU A 179 -7.07 -7.58 16.09
C LEU A 179 -6.25 -7.61 17.38
N ARG A 180 -4.93 -7.67 17.22
CA ARG A 180 -3.99 -7.61 18.35
C ARG A 180 -4.25 -6.36 19.19
N LEU A 181 -4.36 -6.53 20.50
CA LEU A 181 -4.61 -5.43 21.43
C LEU A 181 -3.41 -4.45 21.43
N PRO A 182 -3.62 -3.14 21.25
CA PRO A 182 -2.57 -2.15 21.51
C PRO A 182 -2.03 -2.32 22.95
N SER A 183 -0.78 -1.95 23.17
CA SER A 183 0.02 -2.20 24.38
C SER A 183 0.39 -3.66 24.70
N SER A 184 -0.13 -4.66 23.98
CA SER A 184 0.31 -6.07 24.14
C SER A 184 1.71 -6.33 23.54
N LEU A 185 2.31 -7.48 23.86
CA LEU A 185 3.59 -7.90 23.30
C LEU A 185 3.39 -8.84 22.09
N HIS A 186 4.07 -8.56 20.97
CA HIS A 186 4.20 -9.51 19.86
C HIS A 186 5.40 -10.44 20.11
N SER A 187 5.15 -11.59 20.73
CA SER A 187 6.17 -12.57 21.15
C SER A 187 7.19 -12.94 20.08
N LYS A 188 6.77 -13.22 18.82
CA LYS A 188 7.68 -13.63 17.73
C LYS A 188 8.80 -12.63 17.42
N VAL A 189 8.57 -11.34 17.65
CA VAL A 189 9.55 -10.27 17.37
C VAL A 189 9.99 -9.53 18.64
N SER A 190 9.47 -9.90 19.81
CA SER A 190 9.73 -9.22 21.08
C SER A 190 9.49 -7.71 21.06
N MET A 191 8.50 -7.25 20.28
CA MET A 191 8.12 -5.83 20.18
C MET A 191 6.75 -5.59 20.81
N LYS A 192 6.56 -4.43 21.44
CA LYS A 192 5.25 -3.94 21.89
C LYS A 192 4.40 -3.55 20.70
N CYS A 193 3.11 -3.75 20.82
CA CYS A 193 2.13 -3.16 19.92
C CYS A 193 1.81 -1.76 20.41
N VAL A 194 2.01 -0.77 19.56
CA VAL A 194 2.00 0.63 19.98
C VAL A 194 1.03 1.40 19.09
N GLU A 195 0.19 2.22 19.73
CA GLU A 195 -0.61 3.20 19.00
C GLU A 195 0.32 4.27 18.41
N VAL A 196 0.22 4.47 17.11
CA VAL A 196 1.06 5.40 16.36
C VAL A 196 0.31 6.73 16.29
N LYS A 197 0.73 7.69 17.11
CA LYS A 197 0.11 9.03 17.16
C LYS A 197 0.51 9.90 15.98
N ASN A 198 1.78 9.84 15.58
CA ASN A 198 2.31 10.55 14.43
C ASN A 198 3.12 9.57 13.58
N PRO A 199 2.62 9.13 12.42
CA PRO A 199 3.32 8.17 11.60
C PRO A 199 4.61 8.73 10.98
N GLU A 200 4.68 10.03 10.68
CA GLU A 200 5.87 10.66 10.08
C GLU A 200 7.12 10.57 10.96
N THR A 201 6.93 10.54 12.28
CA THR A 201 8.02 10.47 13.25
C THR A 201 8.12 9.11 13.94
N PHE A 202 7.29 8.14 13.55
CA PHE A 202 7.20 6.87 14.25
C PHE A 202 8.36 5.95 13.87
N ASP A 203 9.19 5.64 14.85
CA ASP A 203 10.25 4.65 14.75
C ASP A 203 9.92 3.45 15.65
N PRO A 204 9.63 2.25 15.09
CA PRO A 204 9.32 1.06 15.88
C PRO A 204 10.49 0.61 16.75
N PHE A 205 11.75 0.83 16.35
CA PHE A 205 12.94 0.42 17.10
C PHE A 205 13.29 1.35 18.26
N LYS A 206 12.59 2.49 18.36
CA LYS A 206 12.65 3.37 19.54
C LYS A 206 11.37 3.29 20.36
N SER A 207 10.23 3.29 19.69
CA SER A 207 8.92 3.47 20.34
C SER A 207 8.28 2.16 20.79
N ALA A 208 8.62 1.04 20.14
CA ALA A 208 7.97 -0.25 20.36
C ALA A 208 8.86 -1.28 21.08
N VAL A 209 10.06 -0.91 21.52
CA VAL A 209 10.96 -1.85 22.21
C VAL A 209 10.59 -1.97 23.71
N PRO A 210 10.31 -3.18 24.22
CA PRO A 210 10.14 -3.41 25.64
C PRO A 210 11.43 -3.20 26.45
N LYS A 211 11.31 -2.81 27.73
CA LYS A 211 12.45 -2.58 28.62
C LYS A 211 13.40 -3.78 28.71
N PHE A 212 12.85 -4.99 28.86
CA PHE A 212 13.63 -6.23 28.97
C PHE A 212 14.52 -6.54 27.74
N VAL A 213 14.28 -5.92 26.58
CA VAL A 213 15.13 -6.11 25.40
C VAL A 213 16.47 -5.39 25.58
N TYR A 214 16.48 -4.24 26.26
CA TYR A 214 17.71 -3.52 26.59
C TYR A 214 18.49 -4.20 27.71
N GLU A 215 17.80 -4.82 28.66
CA GLU A 215 18.38 -5.57 29.78
C GLU A 215 19.21 -6.80 29.31
N ARG A 216 18.95 -7.32 28.10
CA ARG A 216 19.77 -8.40 27.50
C ARG A 216 21.23 -7.99 27.22
N LYS A 217 21.51 -6.69 27.05
CA LYS A 217 22.87 -6.21 26.76
C LYS A 217 23.79 -6.23 27.97
N ASP A 218 23.25 -6.46 29.17
CA ASP A 218 24.03 -6.62 30.40
C ASP A 218 24.53 -8.06 30.62
N GLU A 219 24.27 -9.00 29.69
CA GLU A 219 24.70 -10.40 29.78
C GLU A 219 26.09 -10.68 29.17
N SER A 220 26.98 -9.69 29.06
CA SER A 220 28.42 -9.97 29.08
C SER A 220 28.93 -10.40 30.48
N ILE A 221 28.02 -10.65 31.43
CA ILE A 221 28.28 -11.12 32.80
C ILE A 221 27.98 -12.63 32.97
N ALA A 222 27.41 -13.30 31.97
CA ALA A 222 27.07 -14.73 32.06
C ALA A 222 28.02 -15.65 31.25
N GLU A 223 29.27 -15.24 31.02
CA GLU A 223 30.36 -16.20 30.81
C GLU A 223 30.89 -16.67 32.16
N LYS A 224 30.18 -17.62 32.79
CA LYS A 224 30.73 -18.56 33.79
C LYS A 224 29.96 -19.88 33.75
#